data_AF-A0A529ZGL5-F1
#
_entry.id   AF-A0A529ZGL5-F1
#
_cell.length_a   1.000
_cell.length_b   1.000
_cell.length_c   1.000
_cell.angle_alpha   90.00
_cell.angle_beta   90.00
_cell.angle_gamma   90.00
#
_symmetry.space_group_name_H-M   'P 1'
#
loop_
_entity.id
_entity.type
_entity.pdbx_description
1 polymer ?
#
loop_
_entity_poly.entity_id
_entity_poly.type
_entity_poly.pdbx_seq_one_letter_code
_entity_poly.pdbx_strand_id
1 'polypeptide(L)'
;KTRPENLNFLRRFRVLLDEYPDRAAVGEVGDEERSLQTLAAYVSGGDKLQMCYTFDLLSPQFSAAHVRGCVEAFETTAPDGWVCWAFSNHDVVRHVSRWTRPGESPDAVAKFSIALLSCLRGSICLYQGEELGLEEAELAYEDLRDPVGIRFWP
;
A
#
# COMPACT_ATOMS: atom_id res chain seq x y z
N LYS A 1 6.07 -16.87 -1.09
CA LYS A 1 6.76 -15.81 -0.30
C LYS A 1 6.43 -15.94 1.19
N THR A 2 5.16 -16.13 1.56
CA THR A 2 4.71 -16.21 2.96
C THR A 2 4.76 -17.62 3.55
N ARG A 3 5.93 -18.03 4.06
CA ARG A 3 6.12 -19.31 4.78
C ARG A 3 6.20 -19.08 6.29
N PRO A 4 5.74 -20.01 7.15
CA PRO A 4 5.73 -19.83 8.61
C PRO A 4 7.08 -19.46 9.22
N GLU A 5 8.17 -19.97 8.64
CA GLU A 5 9.55 -19.73 9.04
C GLU A 5 9.93 -18.24 8.97
N ASN A 6 9.25 -17.46 8.11
CA ASN A 6 9.52 -16.03 7.97
C ASN A 6 9.18 -15.27 9.26
N LEU A 7 8.23 -15.73 10.08
CA LEU A 7 7.92 -15.08 11.36
C LEU A 7 9.12 -15.10 12.31
N ASN A 8 9.88 -16.20 12.35
CA ASN A 8 11.09 -16.29 13.16
C ASN A 8 12.21 -15.40 12.61
N PHE A 9 12.30 -15.27 11.29
CA PHE A 9 13.22 -14.31 10.66
C PHE A 9 12.85 -12.86 11.03
N LEU A 10 11.58 -12.48 10.93
CA LEU A 10 11.13 -11.13 11.27
C LEU A 10 11.39 -10.77 12.73
N ARG A 11 11.29 -11.73 13.66
CA ARG A 11 11.70 -11.50 15.06
C ARG A 11 13.18 -11.19 15.20
N ARG A 12 14.04 -11.94 14.51
CA ARG A 12 15.49 -11.68 14.48
C ARG A 12 15.80 -10.33 13.81
N PHE A 13 15.07 -10.00 12.76
CA PHE A 13 15.21 -8.72 12.08
C PHE A 13 14.78 -7.55 12.98
N ARG A 14 13.73 -7.73 13.77
CA ARG A 14 13.32 -6.73 14.77
C ARG A 14 14.37 -6.52 15.85
N VAL A 15 14.95 -7.59 16.39
CA VAL A 15 16.07 -7.48 17.35
C VAL A 15 17.22 -6.66 16.77
N LEU A 16 17.58 -6.88 15.51
CA LEU A 16 18.61 -6.08 14.84
C LEU A 16 18.18 -4.60 14.70
N LEU A 17 16.93 -4.32 14.33
CA LEU A 17 16.44 -2.94 14.24
C LEU A 17 16.47 -2.24 15.61
N ASP A 18 16.15 -2.96 16.68
CA ASP A 18 16.13 -2.41 18.04
C ASP A 18 17.53 -2.03 18.56
N GLU A 19 18.61 -2.52 17.93
CA GLU A 19 19.99 -2.04 18.20
C GLU A 19 20.21 -0.58 17.73
N TYR A 20 19.34 -0.08 16.85
CA TYR A 20 19.42 1.27 16.27
C TYR A 20 18.15 2.05 16.62
N PRO A 21 18.20 3.00 17.58
CA PRO A 21 17.02 3.76 17.98
C PRO A 21 16.45 4.57 16.81
N ASP A 22 15.13 4.80 16.86
CA ASP A 22 14.38 5.57 15.87
C ASP A 22 14.52 5.01 14.43
N ARG A 23 14.51 3.68 14.31
CA ARG A 23 14.42 2.97 13.03
C ARG A 23 13.11 2.20 12.96
N ALA A 24 12.53 2.17 11.77
CA ALA A 24 11.32 1.44 11.47
C ALA A 24 11.48 0.70 10.14
N ALA A 25 10.79 -0.43 10.02
CA ALA A 25 10.61 -1.13 8.77
C ALA A 25 9.13 -1.08 8.36
N VAL A 26 8.90 -0.85 7.08
CA VAL A 26 7.61 -0.99 6.41
C VAL A 26 7.70 -2.18 5.46
N GLY A 27 6.86 -3.20 5.70
CA GLY A 27 6.76 -4.37 4.83
C GLY A 27 5.75 -4.17 3.71
N GLU A 28 6.12 -4.55 2.49
CA GLU A 28 5.14 -4.78 1.41
C GLU A 28 4.52 -6.17 1.59
N VAL A 29 3.20 -6.24 1.62
CA VAL A 29 2.45 -7.50 1.70
C VAL A 29 1.61 -7.70 0.44
N GLY A 30 2.09 -8.55 -0.46
CA GLY A 30 1.35 -9.10 -1.59
C GLY A 30 1.18 -10.61 -1.45
N ASP A 31 0.15 -11.04 -0.72
CA ASP A 31 -0.21 -12.46 -0.52
C ASP A 31 -1.65 -12.74 -0.98
N GLU A 32 -2.06 -12.04 -2.05
CA GLU A 32 -3.36 -12.20 -2.70
C GLU A 32 -4.51 -12.16 -1.66
N GLU A 33 -5.35 -13.18 -1.63
CA GLU A 33 -6.50 -13.31 -0.70
C GLU A 33 -6.10 -13.34 0.79
N ARG A 34 -4.82 -13.60 1.11
CA ARG A 34 -4.31 -13.73 2.48
C ARG A 34 -3.52 -12.50 2.94
N SER A 35 -3.56 -11.41 2.17
CA SER A 35 -2.75 -10.21 2.44
C SER A 35 -3.02 -9.64 3.83
N LEU A 36 -4.28 -9.56 4.26
CA LEU A 36 -4.64 -9.01 5.57
C LEU A 36 -4.17 -9.89 6.73
N GLN A 37 -4.31 -11.21 6.62
CA GLN A 37 -3.85 -12.16 7.65
C GLN A 37 -2.33 -12.16 7.74
N THR A 38 -1.65 -12.02 6.60
CA THR A 38 -0.19 -11.92 6.54
C THR A 38 0.29 -10.62 7.17
N LEU A 39 -0.35 -9.49 6.84
CA LEU A 39 -0.07 -8.21 7.45
C LEU A 39 -0.21 -8.30 8.97
N ALA A 40 -1.35 -8.79 9.46
CA ALA A 40 -1.59 -8.95 10.89
C ALA A 40 -0.52 -9.82 11.56
N ALA A 41 -0.21 -10.96 10.95
CA ALA A 41 0.85 -11.83 11.43
C ALA A 41 2.24 -11.16 11.45
N TYR A 42 2.49 -10.13 10.64
CA TYR A 42 3.80 -9.46 10.55
C TYR A 42 3.92 -8.25 11.49
N VAL A 43 2.81 -7.60 11.85
CA VAL A 43 2.81 -6.37 12.67
C VAL A 43 2.35 -6.56 14.12
N SER A 44 1.60 -7.62 14.42
CA SER A 44 1.11 -7.87 15.79
C SER A 44 2.20 -8.36 16.75
N GLY A 45 1.99 -8.17 18.05
CA GLY A 45 2.85 -8.63 19.13
C GLY A 45 4.08 -7.75 19.41
N GLY A 46 4.35 -6.73 18.59
CA GLY A 46 5.42 -5.75 18.82
C GLY A 46 6.85 -6.29 18.66
N ASP A 47 7.03 -7.54 18.24
CA ASP A 47 8.31 -8.26 18.13
C ASP A 47 8.77 -8.49 16.68
N LYS A 48 8.08 -7.90 15.70
CA LYS A 48 8.35 -8.07 14.26
C LYS A 48 8.38 -6.70 13.56
N LEU A 49 7.80 -6.57 12.37
CA LEU A 49 7.80 -5.31 11.62
C LEU A 49 6.98 -4.25 12.36
N GLN A 50 7.42 -2.99 12.28
CA GLN A 50 6.70 -1.87 12.87
C GLN A 50 5.40 -1.61 12.13
N MET A 51 5.39 -1.79 10.80
CA MET A 51 4.20 -1.60 9.98
C MET A 51 4.31 -2.34 8.64
N CYS A 52 3.18 -2.48 7.96
CA CYS A 52 3.10 -3.01 6.60
C CYS A 52 2.03 -2.26 5.81
N TYR A 53 2.14 -2.30 4.48
CA TYR A 53 1.05 -1.93 3.56
C TYR A 53 0.62 -3.15 2.74
N THR A 54 -0.63 -3.14 2.28
CA THR A 54 -1.21 -4.14 1.38
C THR A 54 -1.73 -3.46 0.12
N PHE A 55 -2.15 -4.28 -0.86
CA PHE A 55 -2.70 -3.80 -2.12
C PHE A 55 -4.21 -3.50 -2.09
N ASP A 56 -4.87 -3.62 -0.92
CA ASP A 56 -6.32 -3.41 -0.79
C ASP A 56 -6.79 -2.00 -1.22
N LEU A 57 -5.95 -0.98 -1.01
CA LEU A 57 -6.19 0.40 -1.47
C LEU A 57 -5.32 0.82 -2.67
N LEU A 58 -4.62 -0.14 -3.28
CA LEU A 58 -3.89 0.03 -4.55
C LEU A 58 -4.68 -0.52 -5.75
N SER A 59 -5.87 -1.07 -5.50
CA SER A 59 -6.74 -1.62 -6.54
C SER A 59 -7.58 -0.54 -7.24
N PRO A 60 -8.32 -0.91 -8.32
CA PRO A 60 -9.28 -0.03 -8.96
C PRO A 60 -10.54 0.28 -8.12
N GLN A 61 -10.78 -0.43 -7.01
CA GLN A 61 -11.98 -0.21 -6.20
C GLN A 61 -11.84 1.06 -5.37
N PHE A 62 -12.71 2.03 -5.63
CA PHE A 62 -12.79 3.27 -4.86
C PHE A 62 -14.22 3.67 -4.57
N SER A 63 -14.61 3.52 -3.31
CA SER A 63 -15.88 3.96 -2.75
C SER A 63 -15.77 4.10 -1.24
N ALA A 64 -16.68 4.86 -0.62
CA ALA A 64 -16.74 4.96 0.83
C ALA A 64 -16.92 3.60 1.52
N ALA A 65 -17.69 2.69 0.91
CA ALA A 65 -17.88 1.34 1.43
C ALA A 65 -16.61 0.50 1.37
N HIS A 66 -15.85 0.60 0.26
CA HIS A 66 -14.57 -0.09 0.10
C HIS A 66 -13.55 0.36 1.14
N VAL A 67 -13.31 1.68 1.22
CA VAL A 67 -12.34 2.25 2.17
C VAL A 67 -12.71 1.90 3.61
N ARG A 68 -13.99 2.03 3.98
CA ARG A 68 -14.49 1.62 5.29
C ARG A 68 -14.20 0.14 5.56
N GLY A 69 -14.53 -0.73 4.61
CA GLY A 69 -14.30 -2.17 4.73
C GLY A 69 -12.84 -2.51 4.96
N CYS A 70 -11.91 -1.91 4.21
CA CYS A 70 -10.47 -2.11 4.41
C CYS A 70 -10.01 -1.68 5.81
N VAL A 71 -10.45 -0.51 6.28
CA VAL A 71 -10.08 0.01 7.61
C VAL A 71 -10.66 -0.87 8.72
N GLU A 72 -11.96 -1.19 8.66
CA GLU A 72 -12.62 -2.04 9.66
C GLU A 72 -12.01 -3.44 9.71
N ALA A 73 -11.65 -4.02 8.55
CA ALA A 73 -10.99 -5.31 8.46
C ALA A 73 -9.59 -5.27 9.11
N PHE A 74 -8.80 -4.22 8.86
CA PHE A 74 -7.50 -4.04 9.51
C PHE A 74 -7.63 -3.91 11.04
N GLU A 75 -8.47 -2.99 11.51
CA GLU A 75 -8.67 -2.75 12.94
C GLU A 75 -9.17 -4.00 13.68
N THR A 76 -9.96 -4.85 13.00
CA THR A 76 -10.43 -6.12 13.55
C THR A 76 -9.33 -7.19 13.58
N THR A 77 -8.52 -7.28 12.52
CA THR A 77 -7.56 -8.39 12.35
C THR A 77 -6.24 -8.14 13.07
N ALA A 78 -5.80 -6.88 13.17
CA ALA A 78 -4.54 -6.48 13.77
C ALA A 78 -4.74 -5.31 14.75
N PRO A 79 -5.54 -5.48 15.83
CA PRO A 79 -5.90 -4.39 16.73
C PRO A 79 -4.70 -3.76 17.48
N ASP A 80 -3.63 -4.53 17.65
CA ASP A 80 -2.36 -4.10 18.25
C ASP A 80 -1.29 -3.71 17.22
N GLY A 81 -1.61 -3.82 15.93
CA GLY A 81 -0.72 -3.52 14.82
C GLY A 81 -0.73 -2.05 14.40
N TRP A 82 0.24 -1.69 13.55
CA TRP A 82 0.27 -0.41 12.85
C TRP A 82 0.30 -0.65 11.33
N VAL A 83 -0.57 0.04 10.61
CA VAL A 83 -0.69 -0.04 9.15
C VAL A 83 -0.01 1.16 8.50
N CYS A 84 0.50 0.94 7.29
CA CYS A 84 0.89 2.00 6.38
C CYS A 84 -0.06 1.96 5.17
N TRP A 85 -0.77 3.06 4.91
CA TRP A 85 -1.69 3.18 3.78
C TRP A 85 -0.99 3.78 2.58
N ALA A 86 -1.29 3.27 1.38
CA ALA A 86 -0.78 3.77 0.12
C ALA A 86 -1.89 3.77 -0.93
N PHE A 87 -1.97 4.83 -1.72
CA PHE A 87 -2.89 4.91 -2.88
C PHE A 87 -2.15 4.79 -4.21
N SER A 88 -0.86 5.15 -4.27
CA SER A 88 -0.01 4.81 -5.40
C SER A 88 1.34 4.29 -4.92
N ASN A 89 2.02 3.59 -5.81
CA ASN A 89 3.43 3.27 -5.72
C ASN A 89 3.96 3.10 -7.16
N HIS A 90 5.09 2.42 -7.32
CA HIS A 90 5.71 2.19 -8.62
C HIS A 90 5.18 0.95 -9.36
N ASP A 91 4.30 0.15 -8.74
CA ASP A 91 3.80 -1.12 -9.28
C ASP A 91 2.36 -1.02 -9.81
N VAL A 92 1.67 0.10 -9.55
CA VAL A 92 0.28 0.30 -9.97
C VAL A 92 0.08 1.62 -10.70
N VAL A 93 -0.92 1.65 -11.58
CA VAL A 93 -1.42 2.87 -12.23
C VAL A 93 -1.69 3.93 -11.17
N ARG A 94 -1.25 5.17 -11.36
CA ARG A 94 -1.47 6.30 -10.44
C ARG A 94 -2.93 6.44 -10.05
N HIS A 95 -3.20 6.65 -8.76
CA HIS A 95 -4.57 6.65 -8.23
C HIS A 95 -5.47 7.69 -8.91
N VAL A 96 -4.92 8.84 -9.32
CA VAL A 96 -5.68 9.90 -9.99
C VAL A 96 -6.34 9.35 -11.25
N SER A 97 -5.59 8.70 -12.14
CA SER A 97 -6.17 8.06 -13.33
C SER A 97 -6.94 6.79 -12.99
N ARG A 98 -6.48 6.01 -12.00
CA ARG A 98 -7.11 4.74 -11.62
C ARG A 98 -8.52 4.90 -11.05
N TRP A 99 -8.81 6.03 -10.38
CA TRP A 99 -10.06 6.26 -9.66
C TRP A 99 -10.95 7.34 -10.25
N THR A 100 -10.43 8.22 -11.12
CA THR A 100 -11.25 9.23 -11.80
C THR A 100 -12.19 8.56 -12.80
N ARG A 101 -13.49 8.76 -12.61
CA ARG A 101 -14.51 8.21 -13.52
C ARG A 101 -14.78 9.17 -14.69
N PRO A 102 -15.35 8.68 -15.81
CA PRO A 102 -15.71 9.54 -16.92
C PRO A 102 -16.59 10.72 -16.48
N GLY A 103 -16.14 11.94 -16.78
CA GLY A 103 -16.85 13.19 -16.41
C GLY A 103 -16.53 13.75 -15.03
N GLU A 104 -15.70 13.08 -14.22
CA GLU A 104 -15.16 13.62 -12.97
C GLU A 104 -13.93 14.50 -13.22
N SER A 105 -13.56 15.30 -12.22
CA SER A 105 -12.36 16.14 -12.27
C SER A 105 -11.16 15.42 -11.64
N PRO A 106 -10.08 15.14 -12.39
CA PRO A 106 -8.85 14.56 -11.84
C PRO A 106 -8.28 15.38 -10.67
N ASP A 107 -8.31 16.71 -10.77
CA ASP A 107 -7.84 17.62 -9.71
C ASP A 107 -8.67 17.48 -8.42
N ALA A 108 -9.99 17.32 -8.54
CA ALA A 108 -10.84 17.06 -7.38
C ALA A 108 -10.52 15.71 -6.72
N VAL A 109 -10.31 14.66 -7.52
CA VAL A 109 -9.93 13.33 -7.04
C VAL A 109 -8.56 13.36 -6.36
N ALA A 110 -7.57 14.04 -6.93
CA ALA A 110 -6.23 14.17 -6.35
C ALA A 110 -6.28 14.84 -4.97
N LYS A 111 -6.94 16.00 -4.87
CA LYS A 111 -7.07 16.75 -3.62
C LYS A 111 -7.81 15.95 -2.55
N PHE A 112 -8.92 15.32 -2.93
CA PHE A 112 -9.69 14.50 -2.01
C PHE A 112 -8.90 13.29 -1.51
N SER A 113 -8.16 12.62 -2.40
CA SER A 113 -7.39 11.42 -2.07
C SER A 113 -6.29 11.71 -1.03
N ILE A 114 -5.57 12.84 -1.16
CA ILE A 114 -4.57 13.24 -0.15
C ILE A 114 -5.22 13.57 1.20
N ALA A 115 -6.35 14.27 1.18
CA ALA A 115 -7.09 14.57 2.41
C ALA A 115 -7.56 13.29 3.10
N LEU A 116 -8.12 12.34 2.34
CA LEU A 116 -8.55 11.05 2.85
C LEU A 116 -7.38 10.25 3.43
N LEU A 117 -6.31 10.05 2.65
CA LEU A 117 -5.13 9.28 3.05
C LEU A 117 -4.52 9.81 4.35
N SER A 118 -4.40 11.13 4.47
CA SER A 118 -3.84 11.80 5.65
C SER A 118 -4.74 11.73 6.89
N CYS A 119 -6.03 11.44 6.72
CA CYS A 119 -6.99 11.30 7.83
C CYS A 119 -7.15 9.85 8.32
N LEU A 120 -6.63 8.86 7.59
CA LEU A 120 -6.69 7.46 8.03
C LEU A 120 -5.74 7.21 9.21
N ARG A 121 -6.16 6.36 10.16
CA ARG A 121 -5.27 5.90 11.23
C ARG A 121 -4.20 5.00 10.63
N GLY A 122 -2.94 5.43 10.74
CA GLY A 122 -1.78 4.70 10.25
C GLY A 122 -0.69 5.65 9.76
N SER A 123 0.42 5.08 9.31
CA SER A 123 1.39 5.80 8.50
C SER A 123 0.88 5.93 7.06
N ILE A 124 1.48 6.83 6.29
CA ILE A 124 1.15 7.00 4.86
C ILE A 124 2.40 6.82 4.01
N CYS A 125 2.25 6.14 2.88
CA CYS A 125 3.19 6.21 1.76
C CYS A 125 2.61 7.18 0.73
N LEU A 126 3.40 8.19 0.38
CA LEU A 126 3.10 9.13 -0.69
C LEU A 126 4.10 8.93 -1.82
N TYR A 127 3.62 8.56 -2.99
CA TYR A 127 4.42 8.33 -4.19
C TYR A 127 4.68 9.65 -4.92
N GLN A 128 5.87 9.76 -5.50
CA GLN A 128 6.31 10.97 -6.21
C GLN A 128 5.32 11.36 -7.33
N GLY A 129 4.87 12.61 -7.30
CA GLY A 129 3.89 13.17 -8.21
C GLY A 129 2.44 13.08 -7.70
N GLU A 130 2.15 12.32 -6.64
CA GLU A 130 0.82 12.37 -6.00
C GLU A 130 0.54 13.75 -5.40
N GLU A 131 1.57 14.42 -4.88
CA GLU A 131 1.51 15.80 -4.37
C GLU A 131 1.21 16.84 -5.46
N LEU A 132 1.45 16.49 -6.73
CA LEU A 132 1.17 17.31 -7.90
C LEU A 132 -0.14 16.90 -8.60
N GLY A 133 -0.79 15.83 -8.13
CA GLY A 133 -1.97 15.27 -8.78
C GLY A 133 -1.69 14.68 -10.16
N LEU A 134 -0.48 14.12 -10.38
CA LEU A 134 -0.12 13.54 -11.68
C LEU A 134 -1.01 12.34 -12.03
N GLU A 135 -1.46 12.35 -13.28
CA GLU A 135 -2.13 11.24 -13.94
C GLU A 135 -1.11 10.22 -14.47
N GLU A 136 -1.58 9.01 -14.81
CA GLU A 136 -0.78 7.96 -15.43
C GLU A 136 -0.27 8.42 -16.80
N ALA A 137 1.00 8.16 -17.08
CA ALA A 137 1.57 8.46 -18.38
C ALA A 137 1.16 7.41 -19.41
N GLU A 138 0.83 7.84 -20.62
CA GLU A 138 0.69 6.94 -21.76
C GLU A 138 2.08 6.73 -22.38
N LEU A 139 2.51 5.47 -22.48
CA LEU A 139 3.79 5.09 -23.07
C LEU A 139 3.56 4.43 -24.43
N ALA A 140 4.40 4.76 -25.40
CA ALA A 140 4.49 3.99 -26.63
C ALA A 140 5.22 2.66 -26.38
N TYR A 141 5.03 1.67 -27.25
CA TYR A 141 5.65 0.35 -27.09
C TYR A 141 7.18 0.44 -27.05
N GLU A 142 7.75 1.28 -27.90
CA GLU A 142 9.19 1.55 -28.01
C GLU A 142 9.79 2.19 -26.75
N ASP A 143 8.96 2.80 -25.90
CA ASP A 143 9.40 3.44 -24.66
C ASP A 143 9.38 2.47 -23.47
N LEU A 144 8.74 1.30 -23.60
CA LEU A 144 8.62 0.33 -22.52
C LEU A 144 9.99 -0.18 -22.03
N ARG A 145 10.13 -0.22 -20.70
CA ARG A 145 11.33 -0.72 -20.02
C ARG A 145 11.05 -1.83 -19.03
N ASP A 146 9.85 -1.87 -18.47
CA ASP A 146 9.44 -2.92 -17.55
C ASP A 146 9.26 -4.26 -18.30
N PRO A 147 10.00 -5.33 -17.94
CA PRO A 147 9.84 -6.65 -18.55
C PRO A 147 8.42 -7.21 -18.43
N VAL A 148 7.67 -6.88 -17.37
CA VAL A 148 6.28 -7.32 -17.22
C VAL A 148 5.40 -6.62 -18.26
N GLY A 149 5.48 -5.29 -18.34
CA GLY A 149 4.80 -4.51 -19.39
C GLY A 149 5.18 -4.94 -20.81
N ILE A 150 6.44 -5.23 -21.11
CA ILE A 150 6.87 -5.72 -22.43
C ILE A 150 6.28 -7.11 -22.74
N ARG A 151 6.26 -8.01 -21.74
CA ARG A 151 5.79 -9.39 -21.90
C ARG A 151 4.29 -9.47 -22.13
N PHE A 152 3.52 -8.60 -21.48
CA PHE A 152 2.06 -8.63 -21.48
C PHE A 152 1.43 -7.50 -22.29
N TRP A 153 2.24 -6.73 -23.02
CA TRP A 153 1.76 -5.62 -23.86
C TRP A 153 0.63 -6.03 -24.81
N PRO A 154 -0.39 -5.17 -24.99
CA PRO A 154 -0.64 -3.91 -24.28
C PRO A 154 -1.14 -4.08 -22.85
#